data_AF-A0A1F8A649-F1
#
_entry.id   AF-A0A1F8A649-F1
#
_cell.length_a   1.000
_cell.length_b   1.000
_cell.length_c   1.000
_cell.angle_alpha   90.00
_cell.angle_beta   90.00
_cell.angle_gamma   90.00
#
_symmetry.space_group_name_H-M   'P 1'
#
loop_
_entity.id
_entity.type
_entity.pdbx_description
1 polymer ?
#
loop_
_entity_poly.entity_id
_entity_poly.type
_entity_poly.pdbx_seq_one_letter_code
_entity_poly.pdbx_strand_id
1 'polypeptide(L)'
;MVDRKLIDMMPDLIGMDHVHFDASMLIIYYCILWQGLFFRKPTSCKSTDQYYARQVFICCKRTIPIWQQEATCTVTDFIAAMYMTQTATENFDFSLSWEMHKLACEYAQALQMHSLDGIEHSERQLSMSDDDRRGLWGLIHLDLFFRLINDKPAAFSSQLNDWRVDMPRLTVELSHERNEAVPTMAFIIRSRLTFILINYFQVSEALDCESDVLTAINPLCADVEKIFDEWKIENWLESHKDGDINGWVLGDLALSGYMCILFMLRKASFPRGNAHQSLLSDNDGVIPRTDLSVRTSRRVLKVIHHMIHILKLPGPEAMSLILGNYRAYIAHAHLASGLIHDPIASTADEDLRLLQNVADCIDGLAKEVNEFFPLKRAFEFVNTEVRKRVQGETNMVEQII
;
A
#
# COMPACT_ATOMS: atom_id res chain seq x y z
N MET A 1 1.74 15.61 -14.36
CA MET A 1 2.28 15.99 -13.02
C MET A 1 2.29 17.52 -12.87
N VAL A 2 2.26 18.05 -11.64
CA VAL A 2 2.34 19.50 -11.38
C VAL A 2 3.78 20.01 -11.53
N ASP A 3 3.97 21.20 -12.09
CA ASP A 3 5.28 21.84 -12.23
C ASP A 3 5.92 22.10 -10.86
N ARG A 4 7.11 21.54 -10.65
CA ARG A 4 7.89 21.72 -9.42
C ARG A 4 8.15 23.20 -9.10
N LYS A 5 8.44 24.03 -10.11
CA LYS A 5 8.69 25.47 -9.89
C LYS A 5 7.50 26.16 -9.27
N LEU A 6 6.28 25.78 -9.68
CA LEU A 6 5.06 26.31 -9.09
C LEU A 6 5.00 25.96 -7.60
N ILE A 7 5.18 24.68 -7.26
CA ILE A 7 5.18 24.20 -5.87
C ILE A 7 6.21 24.95 -5.01
N ASP A 8 7.42 25.15 -5.54
CA ASP A 8 8.51 25.83 -4.83
C ASP A 8 8.19 27.32 -4.56
N MET A 9 7.41 27.98 -5.43
CA MET A 9 7.01 29.38 -5.28
C MET A 9 5.76 29.59 -4.42
N MET A 10 4.91 28.58 -4.25
CA MET A 10 3.64 28.70 -3.52
C MET A 10 3.76 29.26 -2.10
N PRO A 11 4.76 28.90 -1.26
CA PRO A 11 4.87 29.46 0.09
C PRO A 11 4.94 30.98 0.13
N ASP A 12 5.57 31.61 -0.86
CA ASP A 12 5.75 33.06 -0.94
C ASP A 12 4.52 33.76 -1.54
N LEU A 13 3.69 33.01 -2.26
CA LEU A 13 2.51 33.52 -2.96
C LEU A 13 1.22 33.36 -2.15
N ILE A 14 1.15 32.34 -1.28
CA ILE A 14 -0.03 32.08 -0.44
C ILE A 14 -0.22 33.25 0.54
N GLY A 15 -1.41 33.85 0.51
CA GLY A 15 -1.78 34.97 1.38
C GLY A 15 -1.50 36.35 0.79
N MET A 16 -0.98 36.44 -0.44
CA MET A 16 -0.92 37.70 -1.17
C MET A 16 -2.31 38.10 -1.69
N ASP A 17 -2.72 39.35 -1.47
CA ASP A 17 -4.06 39.85 -1.84
C ASP A 17 -4.40 39.72 -3.34
N HIS A 18 -3.38 39.67 -4.20
CA HIS A 18 -3.53 39.65 -5.66
C HIS A 18 -3.28 38.28 -6.29
N VAL A 19 -2.99 37.25 -5.49
CA VAL A 19 -2.73 35.90 -5.99
C VAL A 19 -3.80 34.96 -5.45
N HIS A 20 -4.53 34.33 -6.35
CA HIS A 20 -5.52 33.32 -6.03
C HIS A 20 -5.08 31.98 -6.62
N PHE A 21 -5.11 30.95 -5.78
CA PHE A 21 -4.88 29.57 -6.20
C PHE A 21 -6.20 28.82 -6.21
N ASP A 22 -6.39 28.01 -7.24
CA ASP A 22 -7.48 27.04 -7.25
C ASP A 22 -7.37 26.12 -6.02
N ALA A 23 -8.49 25.81 -5.39
CA ALA A 23 -8.48 24.98 -4.18
C ALA A 23 -7.89 23.58 -4.43
N SER A 24 -8.00 23.03 -5.65
CA SER A 24 -7.35 21.78 -6.06
C SER A 24 -5.81 21.88 -6.01
N MET A 25 -5.25 23.02 -6.44
CA MET A 25 -3.81 23.27 -6.40
C MET A 25 -3.32 23.43 -4.96
N LEU A 26 -4.10 24.08 -4.09
CA LEU A 26 -3.80 24.15 -2.66
C LEU A 26 -3.80 22.75 -2.00
N ILE A 27 -4.76 21.88 -2.34
CA ILE A 27 -4.76 20.49 -1.89
C ILE A 27 -3.48 19.78 -2.31
N ILE A 28 -3.11 19.87 -3.59
CA ILE A 28 -1.88 19.23 -4.10
C ILE A 28 -0.65 19.73 -3.35
N TYR A 29 -0.54 21.05 -3.14
CA TYR A 29 0.55 21.65 -2.39
C TYR A 29 0.64 21.12 -0.96
N TYR A 30 -0.47 21.09 -0.22
CA TYR A 30 -0.47 20.58 1.15
C TYR A 30 -0.17 19.08 1.20
N CYS A 31 -0.65 18.29 0.24
CA CYS A 31 -0.29 16.87 0.14
C CYS A 31 1.20 16.66 -0.15
N ILE A 32 1.81 17.45 -1.05
CA ILE A 32 3.26 17.40 -1.29
C ILE A 32 4.04 17.82 -0.04
N LEU A 33 3.59 18.86 0.66
CA LEU A 33 4.20 19.30 1.92
C LEU A 33 4.12 18.19 2.98
N TRP A 34 2.99 17.50 3.08
CA TRP A 34 2.83 16.33 3.95
C TRP A 34 3.82 15.22 3.60
N GLN A 35 3.94 14.84 2.32
CA GLN A 35 4.93 13.85 1.86
C GLN A 35 6.37 14.29 2.19
N GLY A 36 6.67 15.58 2.04
CA GLY A 36 7.98 16.14 2.40
C GLY A 36 8.29 16.03 3.90
N LEU A 37 7.29 16.19 4.77
CA LEU A 37 7.42 15.97 6.21
C LEU A 37 7.62 14.49 6.54
N PHE A 38 6.93 13.60 5.83
CA PHE A 38 6.99 12.15 5.99
C PHE A 38 8.41 11.57 5.74
N PHE A 39 9.16 12.12 4.78
CA PHE A 39 10.52 11.66 4.43
C PHE A 39 11.65 12.45 5.08
N ARG A 40 11.36 13.47 5.88
CA ARG A 40 12.39 14.33 6.48
C ARG A 40 13.08 13.61 7.64
N LYS A 41 14.41 13.46 7.56
CA LYS A 41 15.22 12.98 8.70
C LYS A 41 15.15 14.00 9.84
N PRO A 42 14.71 13.62 11.06
CA PRO A 42 14.72 14.53 12.19
C PRO A 42 16.17 14.75 12.63
N THR A 43 16.78 15.86 12.22
CA THR A 43 18.09 16.30 12.74
C THR A 43 18.01 16.71 14.23
N SER A 44 16.79 16.95 14.71
CA SER A 44 16.41 16.92 16.13
C SER A 44 14.88 16.84 16.15
N CYS A 45 14.28 15.75 16.61
CA CYS A 45 12.83 15.66 16.78
C CYS A 45 12.39 16.69 17.83
N LYS A 46 11.92 17.85 17.38
CA LYS A 46 11.24 18.82 18.23
C LYS A 46 9.75 18.54 18.11
N SER A 47 9.02 18.63 19.21
CA SER A 47 7.54 18.52 19.27
C SER A 47 6.80 19.41 18.25
N THR A 48 7.49 20.41 17.71
CA THR A 48 6.99 21.32 16.68
C THR A 48 6.73 20.63 15.34
N ASP A 49 7.51 19.62 14.93
CA ASP A 49 7.38 18.98 13.61
C ASP A 49 6.08 18.14 13.50
N GLN A 50 5.74 17.39 14.56
CA GLN A 50 4.47 16.65 14.64
C GLN A 50 3.25 17.59 14.65
N TYR A 51 3.38 18.75 15.31
CA TYR A 51 2.36 19.78 15.27
C TYR A 51 2.15 20.29 13.84
N TYR A 52 3.21 20.55 13.08
CA TYR A 52 3.10 20.99 11.69
C TYR A 52 2.47 19.94 10.78
N ALA A 53 2.87 18.67 10.88
CA ALA A 53 2.29 17.59 10.07
C ALA A 53 0.76 17.53 10.24
N ARG A 54 0.28 17.57 11.50
CA ARG A 54 -1.15 17.61 11.80
C ARG A 54 -1.84 18.86 11.25
N GLN A 55 -1.20 20.03 11.32
CA GLN A 55 -1.78 21.26 10.75
C GLN A 55 -1.91 21.17 9.22
N VAL A 56 -0.92 20.59 8.54
CA VAL A 56 -0.97 20.40 7.08
C VAL A 56 -2.16 19.52 6.69
N PHE A 57 -2.38 18.40 7.37
CA PHE A 57 -3.54 17.54 7.10
C PHE A 57 -4.87 18.25 7.41
N ILE A 58 -4.93 19.06 8.47
CA ILE A 58 -6.10 19.90 8.77
C ILE A 58 -6.35 20.91 7.64
N CYS A 59 -5.30 21.52 7.08
CA CYS A 59 -5.40 22.42 5.93
C CYS A 59 -5.95 21.69 4.70
N CYS A 60 -5.51 20.45 4.43
CA CYS A 60 -6.12 19.62 3.39
C CYS A 60 -7.64 19.49 3.64
N LYS A 61 -8.04 19.00 4.82
CA LYS A 61 -9.47 18.75 5.14
C LYS A 61 -10.34 20.00 5.06
N ARG A 62 -9.81 21.17 5.45
CA ARG A 62 -10.54 22.45 5.35
C ARG A 62 -10.70 22.94 3.91
N THR A 63 -9.78 22.56 3.03
CA THR A 63 -9.79 22.99 1.62
C THR A 63 -10.71 22.11 0.77
N ILE A 64 -10.93 20.84 1.16
CA ILE A 64 -11.78 19.89 0.41
C ILE A 64 -13.18 20.45 0.07
N PRO A 65 -13.96 21.03 1.00
CA PRO A 65 -15.30 21.52 0.67
C PRO A 65 -15.29 22.65 -0.35
N ILE A 66 -14.27 23.53 -0.31
CA ILE A 66 -14.09 24.63 -1.26
C ILE A 66 -13.75 24.04 -2.63
N TRP A 67 -12.77 23.13 -2.65
CA TRP A 67 -12.36 22.42 -3.86
C TRP A 67 -13.54 21.70 -4.53
N GLN A 68 -14.34 20.95 -3.77
CA GLN A 68 -15.50 20.25 -4.34
C GLN A 68 -16.58 21.19 -4.91
N GLN A 69 -16.70 22.42 -4.39
CA GLN A 69 -17.62 23.42 -4.93
C GLN A 69 -17.10 24.07 -6.22
N GLU A 70 -15.78 24.25 -6.32
CA GLU A 70 -15.10 24.91 -7.45
C GLU A 70 -14.65 23.94 -8.55
N ALA A 71 -14.62 22.63 -8.27
CA ALA A 71 -14.11 21.62 -9.17
C ALA A 71 -14.84 21.63 -10.52
N THR A 72 -14.05 21.67 -11.60
CA THR A 72 -14.56 21.68 -12.98
C THR A 72 -14.18 20.43 -13.76
N CYS A 73 -13.72 19.38 -13.05
CA CYS A 73 -13.28 18.12 -13.63
C CYS A 73 -12.07 18.27 -14.56
N THR A 74 -11.01 18.88 -14.02
CA THR A 74 -9.73 19.06 -14.69
C THR A 74 -8.74 17.94 -14.34
N VAL A 75 -7.62 17.86 -15.09
CA VAL A 75 -6.49 16.97 -14.72
C VAL A 75 -5.93 17.34 -13.33
N THR A 76 -5.97 18.62 -12.95
CA THR A 76 -5.58 19.07 -11.60
C THR A 76 -6.51 18.50 -10.54
N ASP A 77 -7.82 18.45 -10.78
CA ASP A 77 -8.78 17.84 -9.86
C ASP A 77 -8.52 16.33 -9.72
N PHE A 78 -8.25 15.64 -10.82
CA PHE A 78 -7.82 14.23 -10.79
C PHE A 78 -6.56 14.02 -9.94
N ILE A 79 -5.52 14.83 -10.17
CA ILE A 79 -4.26 14.74 -9.43
C ILE A 79 -4.47 15.04 -7.94
N ALA A 80 -5.28 16.06 -7.61
CA ALA A 80 -5.62 16.41 -6.23
C ALA A 80 -6.33 15.25 -5.52
N ALA A 81 -7.27 14.57 -6.19
CA ALA A 81 -7.97 13.41 -5.65
C ALA A 81 -7.03 12.23 -5.39
N MET A 82 -6.10 11.96 -6.31
CA MET A 82 -5.08 10.92 -6.13
C MET A 82 -4.17 11.20 -4.93
N TYR A 83 -3.63 12.42 -4.82
CA TYR A 83 -2.78 12.80 -3.68
C TYR A 83 -3.53 12.78 -2.35
N MET A 84 -4.80 13.21 -2.34
CA MET A 84 -5.61 13.22 -1.13
C MET A 84 -5.99 11.80 -0.69
N THR A 85 -6.20 10.87 -1.63
CA THR A 85 -6.41 9.45 -1.35
C THR A 85 -5.23 8.86 -0.57
N GLN A 86 -4.01 9.12 -1.04
CA GLN A 86 -2.80 8.67 -0.36
C GLN A 86 -2.62 9.37 1.00
N THR A 87 -2.72 10.70 1.04
CA THR A 87 -2.52 11.48 2.27
C THR A 87 -3.54 11.10 3.36
N ALA A 88 -4.79 10.84 3.00
CA ALA A 88 -5.81 10.37 3.94
C ALA A 88 -5.49 8.96 4.47
N THR A 89 -4.99 8.07 3.61
CA THR A 89 -4.52 6.72 3.99
C THR A 89 -3.40 6.81 5.03
N GLU A 90 -2.42 7.67 4.78
CA GLU A 90 -1.26 7.87 5.65
C GLU A 90 -1.64 8.50 7.01
N ASN A 91 -2.85 9.06 7.11
CA ASN A 91 -3.42 9.61 8.34
C ASN A 91 -4.50 8.71 8.98
N PHE A 92 -4.59 7.43 8.58
CA PHE A 92 -5.63 6.47 9.04
C PHE A 92 -7.09 6.91 8.75
N ASP A 93 -7.33 7.91 7.89
CA ASP A 93 -8.67 8.35 7.50
C ASP A 93 -9.16 7.58 6.27
N PHE A 94 -9.39 6.27 6.45
CA PHE A 94 -9.77 5.35 5.36
C PHE A 94 -11.12 5.68 4.72
N SER A 95 -12.03 6.32 5.48
CA SER A 95 -13.31 6.78 4.92
C SER A 95 -13.05 7.88 3.91
N LEU A 96 -12.28 8.91 4.30
CA LEU A 96 -11.91 9.99 3.40
C LEU A 96 -11.08 9.48 2.22
N SER A 97 -10.13 8.56 2.47
CA SER A 97 -9.33 7.96 1.41
C SER A 97 -10.20 7.30 0.34
N TRP A 98 -11.19 6.49 0.75
CA TRP A 98 -12.12 5.86 -0.19
C TRP A 98 -13.00 6.89 -0.93
N GLU A 99 -13.43 7.96 -0.26
CA GLU A 99 -14.19 9.04 -0.89
C GLU A 99 -13.37 9.75 -1.97
N MET A 100 -12.12 10.07 -1.68
CA MET A 100 -11.21 10.72 -2.63
C MET A 100 -10.83 9.79 -3.78
N HIS A 101 -10.70 8.48 -3.53
CA HIS A 101 -10.45 7.49 -4.58
C HIS A 101 -11.61 7.46 -5.58
N LYS A 102 -12.85 7.37 -5.10
CA LYS A 102 -14.04 7.42 -5.98
C LYS A 102 -14.07 8.71 -6.80
N LEU A 103 -13.75 9.84 -6.17
CA LEU A 103 -13.69 11.12 -6.85
C LEU A 103 -12.60 11.13 -7.95
N ALA A 104 -11.44 10.52 -7.69
CA ALA A 104 -10.40 10.33 -8.71
C ALA A 104 -10.89 9.45 -9.87
N CYS A 105 -11.64 8.38 -9.60
CA CYS A 105 -12.27 7.56 -10.62
C CYS A 105 -13.29 8.34 -11.47
N GLU A 106 -14.15 9.14 -10.83
CA GLU A 106 -15.13 9.99 -11.50
C GLU A 106 -14.44 11.00 -12.44
N TYR A 107 -13.38 11.66 -11.97
CA TYR A 107 -12.61 12.57 -12.80
C TYR A 107 -11.91 11.86 -13.97
N ALA A 108 -11.30 10.69 -13.74
CA ALA A 108 -10.65 9.92 -14.80
C ALA A 108 -11.65 9.46 -15.89
N GLN A 109 -12.88 9.09 -15.50
CA GLN A 109 -13.95 8.75 -16.43
C GLN A 109 -14.41 9.96 -17.24
N ALA A 110 -14.68 11.08 -16.57
CA ALA A 110 -15.16 12.30 -17.22
C ALA A 110 -14.10 12.95 -18.13
N LEU A 111 -12.81 12.80 -17.81
CA LEU A 111 -11.68 13.16 -18.65
C LEU A 111 -11.42 12.18 -19.81
N GLN A 112 -12.22 11.10 -19.91
CA GLN A 112 -12.07 10.03 -20.91
C GLN A 112 -10.67 9.39 -20.92
N MET A 113 -10.00 9.36 -19.76
CA MET A 113 -8.64 8.81 -19.65
C MET A 113 -8.58 7.31 -19.99
N HIS A 114 -9.71 6.60 -19.94
CA HIS A 114 -9.85 5.18 -20.27
C HIS A 114 -9.92 4.87 -21.78
N SER A 115 -10.00 5.88 -22.66
CA SER A 115 -10.18 5.71 -24.11
C SER A 115 -9.16 6.53 -24.92
N LEU A 116 -7.97 6.76 -24.37
CA LEU A 116 -6.94 7.60 -24.99
C LEU A 116 -6.45 7.06 -26.33
N ASP A 117 -6.41 5.75 -26.48
CA ASP A 117 -5.91 5.07 -27.68
C ASP A 117 -7.07 4.47 -28.52
N GLY A 118 -8.30 4.93 -28.27
CA GLY A 118 -9.49 4.59 -29.05
C GLY A 118 -9.49 5.24 -30.45
N ILE A 119 -10.15 4.57 -31.41
CA ILE A 119 -10.21 4.98 -32.84
C ILE A 119 -11.09 6.22 -33.05
N GLU A 120 -12.01 6.50 -32.12
CA GLU A 120 -12.90 7.67 -32.18
C GLU A 120 -12.15 8.95 -31.81
N HIS A 121 -11.44 9.51 -32.78
CA HIS A 121 -10.77 10.80 -32.66
C HIS A 121 -11.79 11.93 -32.52
N SER A 122 -12.17 12.23 -31.28
CA SER A 122 -12.85 13.47 -30.93
C SER A 122 -11.87 14.64 -31.08
N GLU A 123 -12.30 15.76 -31.67
CA GLU A 123 -11.55 17.03 -31.72
C GLU A 123 -11.20 17.58 -30.33
N ARG A 124 -11.77 17.00 -29.25
CA ARG A 124 -11.45 17.28 -27.84
C ARG A 124 -10.43 16.34 -27.20
N GLN A 125 -9.78 15.45 -27.96
CA GLN A 125 -8.74 14.57 -27.38
C GLN A 125 -7.62 15.42 -26.76
N LEU A 126 -7.60 15.46 -25.43
CA LEU A 126 -6.49 16.02 -24.66
C LEU A 126 -5.25 15.18 -25.02
N SER A 127 -4.19 15.83 -25.49
CA SER A 127 -2.90 15.18 -25.64
C SER A 127 -2.35 14.86 -24.25
N MET A 128 -2.73 13.70 -23.71
CA MET A 128 -2.25 13.25 -22.41
C MET A 128 -0.79 12.83 -22.49
N SER A 129 -0.02 13.27 -21.50
CA SER A 129 1.39 12.92 -21.35
C SER A 129 1.53 11.48 -20.87
N ASP A 130 2.74 10.92 -20.98
CA ASP A 130 3.06 9.62 -20.39
C ASP A 130 2.91 9.63 -18.86
N ASP A 131 3.11 10.78 -18.21
CA ASP A 131 2.86 10.93 -16.77
C ASP A 131 1.39 10.80 -16.42
N ASP A 132 0.50 11.29 -17.28
CA ASP A 132 -0.94 11.15 -17.07
C ASP A 132 -1.39 9.69 -17.26
N ARG A 133 -0.82 8.99 -18.25
CA ARG A 133 -0.98 7.54 -18.42
C ARG A 133 -0.48 6.78 -17.18
N ARG A 134 0.68 7.15 -16.62
CA ARG A 134 1.18 6.58 -15.35
C ARG A 134 0.18 6.79 -14.21
N GLY A 135 -0.40 7.98 -14.11
CA GLY A 135 -1.44 8.29 -13.13
C GLY A 135 -2.67 7.39 -13.26
N LEU A 136 -3.14 7.15 -14.49
CA LEU A 136 -4.25 6.24 -14.76
C LEU A 136 -3.95 4.80 -14.33
N TRP A 137 -2.80 4.27 -14.74
CA TRP A 137 -2.39 2.92 -14.35
C TRP A 137 -2.22 2.79 -12.82
N GLY A 138 -1.76 3.85 -12.16
CA GLY A 138 -1.76 3.97 -10.70
C GLY A 138 -3.17 3.90 -10.10
N LEU A 139 -4.15 4.59 -10.69
CA LEU A 139 -5.55 4.56 -10.25
C LEU A 139 -6.16 3.15 -10.39
N ILE A 140 -5.90 2.44 -11.50
CA ILE A 140 -6.36 1.05 -11.70
C ILE A 140 -5.81 0.15 -10.61
N HIS A 141 -4.49 0.22 -10.39
CA HIS A 141 -3.83 -0.56 -9.35
C HIS A 141 -4.48 -0.31 -7.99
N LEU A 142 -4.70 0.95 -7.65
CA LEU A 142 -5.29 1.35 -6.37
C LEU A 142 -6.74 0.86 -6.21
N ASP A 143 -7.55 0.91 -7.27
CA ASP A 143 -8.92 0.40 -7.24
C ASP A 143 -8.96 -1.12 -6.97
N LEU A 144 -8.10 -1.88 -7.64
CA LEU A 144 -7.94 -3.32 -7.41
C LEU A 144 -7.45 -3.61 -5.98
N PHE A 145 -6.59 -2.74 -5.45
CA PHE A 145 -6.07 -2.85 -4.09
C PHE A 145 -7.16 -2.63 -3.03
N PHE A 146 -7.98 -1.59 -3.19
CA PHE A 146 -9.14 -1.34 -2.34
C PHE A 146 -10.14 -2.50 -2.37
N ARG A 147 -10.36 -3.09 -3.55
CA ARG A 147 -11.21 -4.28 -3.69
C ARG A 147 -10.61 -5.48 -2.96
N LEU A 148 -9.30 -5.70 -3.07
CA LEU A 148 -8.64 -6.89 -2.53
C LEU A 148 -8.53 -6.81 -1.00
N ILE A 149 -7.98 -5.72 -0.46
CA ILE A 149 -7.60 -5.59 0.94
C ILE A 149 -8.73 -4.99 1.79
N ASN A 150 -9.40 -3.96 1.29
CA ASN A 150 -10.41 -3.21 2.05
C ASN A 150 -11.85 -3.66 1.76
N ASP A 151 -12.01 -4.67 0.90
CA ASP A 151 -13.30 -5.23 0.50
C ASP A 151 -14.29 -4.18 -0.02
N LYS A 152 -13.77 -3.20 -0.75
CA LYS A 152 -14.59 -2.17 -1.41
C LYS A 152 -15.13 -2.69 -2.75
N PRO A 153 -16.30 -2.20 -3.20
CA PRO A 153 -16.75 -2.49 -4.56
C PRO A 153 -15.81 -1.84 -5.58
N ALA A 154 -15.81 -2.36 -6.81
CA ALA A 154 -15.08 -1.72 -7.91
C ALA A 154 -15.67 -0.33 -8.19
N ALA A 155 -14.87 0.72 -8.02
CA ALA A 155 -15.25 2.07 -8.41
C ALA A 155 -14.90 2.36 -9.88
N PHE A 156 -13.83 1.73 -10.37
CA PHE A 156 -13.29 1.98 -11.71
C PHE A 156 -13.10 0.69 -12.51
N SER A 157 -12.58 -0.36 -11.86
CA SER A 157 -12.13 -1.58 -12.53
C SER A 157 -13.24 -2.52 -13.03
N SER A 158 -14.52 -2.21 -12.82
CA SER A 158 -15.65 -3.02 -13.30
C SER A 158 -15.79 -3.02 -14.82
N GLN A 159 -15.26 -2.00 -15.51
CA GLN A 159 -15.38 -1.82 -16.97
C GLN A 159 -14.04 -1.98 -17.71
N LEU A 160 -13.03 -2.62 -17.09
CA LEU A 160 -11.67 -2.69 -17.65
C LEU A 160 -11.59 -3.27 -19.07
N ASN A 161 -12.49 -4.19 -19.44
CA ASN A 161 -12.50 -4.80 -20.77
C ASN A 161 -12.82 -3.79 -21.89
N ASP A 162 -13.49 -2.69 -21.56
CA ASP A 162 -13.90 -1.67 -22.51
C ASP A 162 -12.81 -0.61 -22.73
N TRP A 163 -11.74 -0.64 -21.93
CA TRP A 163 -10.74 0.41 -21.95
C TRP A 163 -9.73 0.22 -23.07
N ARG A 164 -9.25 1.35 -23.59
CA ARG A 164 -8.31 1.44 -24.69
C ARG A 164 -7.24 2.44 -24.29
N VAL A 165 -6.32 1.98 -23.44
CA VAL A 165 -5.17 2.77 -22.98
C VAL A 165 -3.93 1.89 -22.97
N ASP A 166 -2.93 2.33 -23.71
CA ASP A 166 -1.62 1.72 -23.77
C ASP A 166 -0.80 2.04 -22.52
N MET A 167 0.22 1.21 -22.30
CA MET A 167 1.24 1.50 -21.30
C MET A 167 1.97 2.80 -21.66
N PRO A 168 2.31 3.65 -20.67
CA PRO A 168 3.12 4.84 -20.92
C PRO A 168 4.46 4.44 -21.50
N ARG A 169 4.99 5.28 -22.39
CA ARG A 169 6.34 5.08 -22.90
C ARG A 169 7.33 5.30 -21.77
N LEU A 170 8.30 4.40 -21.69
CA LEU A 170 9.42 4.55 -20.76
C LEU A 170 10.52 5.32 -21.50
N THR A 171 10.69 6.59 -21.17
CA THR A 171 11.90 7.32 -21.54
C THR A 171 13.06 6.71 -20.75
N VAL A 172 13.88 5.93 -21.44
CA VAL A 172 15.19 5.54 -20.92
C VAL A 172 16.08 6.75 -21.06
N GLU A 173 15.96 7.69 -20.12
CA GLU A 173 17.09 8.57 -19.86
C GLU A 173 18.20 7.65 -19.37
N LEU A 174 19.26 7.52 -20.17
CA LEU A 174 20.46 6.76 -19.81
C LEU A 174 21.20 7.51 -18.70
N SER A 175 20.54 7.70 -17.56
CA SER A 175 21.23 8.10 -16.34
C SER A 175 21.85 6.84 -15.75
N HIS A 176 23.15 6.93 -15.48
CA HIS A 176 23.88 5.87 -14.82
C HIS A 176 23.64 5.84 -13.30
N GLU A 177 22.70 6.66 -12.81
CA GLU A 177 22.43 6.84 -11.39
C GLU A 177 21.33 5.88 -10.92
N ARG A 178 21.70 4.99 -10.01
CA ARG A 178 20.81 3.99 -9.37
C ARG A 178 19.50 4.58 -8.84
N ASN A 179 19.52 5.85 -8.45
CA ASN A 179 18.38 6.54 -7.85
C ASN A 179 17.22 6.78 -8.83
N GLU A 180 17.49 6.93 -10.13
CA GLU A 180 16.45 7.16 -11.13
C GLU A 180 15.85 5.85 -11.66
N ALA A 181 16.54 4.72 -11.46
CA ALA A 181 16.07 3.41 -11.89
C ALA A 181 14.91 2.87 -11.03
N VAL A 182 14.86 3.22 -9.74
CA VAL A 182 13.89 2.66 -8.79
C VAL A 182 12.44 3.06 -9.10
N PRO A 183 12.11 4.34 -9.38
CA PRO A 183 10.74 4.71 -9.77
C PRO A 183 10.25 3.99 -11.02
N THR A 184 11.11 3.86 -12.04
CA THR A 184 10.78 3.18 -13.30
C THR A 184 10.56 1.68 -13.07
N MET A 185 11.46 1.04 -12.31
CA MET A 185 11.31 -0.37 -11.91
C MET A 185 10.02 -0.60 -11.12
N ALA A 186 9.74 0.26 -10.14
CA ALA A 186 8.53 0.18 -9.32
C ALA A 186 7.26 0.32 -10.17
N PHE A 187 7.27 1.22 -11.16
CA PHE A 187 6.17 1.34 -12.12
C PHE A 187 5.95 0.05 -12.93
N ILE A 188 7.01 -0.53 -13.49
CA ILE A 188 6.93 -1.77 -14.28
C ILE A 188 6.35 -2.92 -13.44
N ILE A 189 6.90 -3.11 -12.24
CA ILE A 189 6.48 -4.18 -11.33
C ILE A 189 5.02 -3.97 -10.89
N ARG A 190 4.65 -2.75 -10.49
CA ARG A 190 3.27 -2.42 -10.10
C ARG A 190 2.28 -2.65 -11.25
N SER A 191 2.69 -2.39 -12.48
CA SER A 191 1.89 -2.67 -13.68
C SER A 191 1.70 -4.19 -13.87
N ARG A 192 2.76 -4.99 -13.70
CA ARG A 192 2.63 -6.47 -13.74
C ARG A 192 1.75 -7.01 -12.64
N LEU A 193 1.86 -6.49 -11.41
CA LEU A 193 0.97 -6.83 -10.30
C LEU A 193 -0.49 -6.46 -10.64
N THR A 194 -0.72 -5.33 -11.30
CA THR A 194 -2.05 -4.91 -11.75
C THR A 194 -2.67 -5.96 -12.68
N PHE A 195 -1.94 -6.46 -13.68
CA PHE A 195 -2.44 -7.53 -14.55
C PHE A 195 -2.74 -8.83 -13.80
N ILE A 196 -1.91 -9.20 -12.82
CA ILE A 196 -2.19 -10.37 -11.96
C ILE A 196 -3.49 -10.19 -11.20
N LEU A 197 -3.72 -9.00 -10.62
CA LEU A 197 -4.95 -8.70 -9.89
C LEU A 197 -6.19 -8.66 -10.79
N ILE A 198 -6.07 -8.14 -12.01
CA ILE A 198 -7.15 -8.20 -13.01
C ILE A 198 -7.54 -9.66 -13.26
N ASN A 199 -6.55 -10.53 -13.53
CA ASN A 199 -6.79 -11.94 -13.77
C ASN A 199 -7.40 -12.63 -12.53
N TYR A 200 -6.89 -12.31 -11.34
CA TYR A 200 -7.46 -12.79 -10.08
C TYR A 200 -8.95 -12.47 -9.96
N PHE A 201 -9.37 -11.23 -10.21
CA PHE A 201 -10.80 -10.87 -10.11
C PHE A 201 -11.63 -11.51 -11.21
N GLN A 202 -11.13 -11.59 -12.45
CA GLN A 202 -11.83 -12.27 -13.55
C GLN A 202 -12.10 -13.75 -13.24
N VAL A 203 -11.08 -14.47 -12.76
CA VAL A 203 -11.19 -15.88 -12.34
C VAL A 203 -12.10 -16.02 -11.12
N SER A 204 -11.89 -15.18 -10.11
CA SER A 204 -12.63 -15.23 -8.85
C SER A 204 -14.09 -14.84 -9.01
N GLU A 205 -14.48 -14.14 -10.08
CA GLU A 205 -15.86 -13.80 -10.43
C GLU A 205 -16.50 -14.88 -11.33
N ALA A 206 -15.73 -15.47 -12.25
CA ALA A 206 -16.23 -16.46 -13.20
C ALA A 206 -16.44 -17.86 -12.61
N LEU A 207 -15.66 -18.27 -11.60
CA LEU A 207 -15.71 -19.61 -11.03
C LEU A 207 -16.58 -19.65 -9.77
N ASP A 208 -17.45 -20.66 -9.68
CA ASP A 208 -18.36 -20.85 -8.54
C ASP A 208 -17.79 -21.75 -7.44
N CYS A 209 -16.84 -22.64 -7.78
CA CYS A 209 -16.29 -23.62 -6.86
C CYS A 209 -15.02 -23.13 -6.18
N GLU A 210 -14.97 -23.20 -4.85
CA GLU A 210 -13.82 -22.76 -4.03
C GLU A 210 -12.51 -23.46 -4.42
N SER A 211 -12.54 -24.79 -4.64
CA SER A 211 -11.34 -25.54 -5.03
C SER A 211 -10.79 -25.12 -6.38
N ASP A 212 -11.67 -24.77 -7.31
CA ASP A 212 -11.30 -24.38 -8.67
C ASP A 212 -10.70 -22.97 -8.66
N VAL A 213 -11.31 -22.07 -7.86
CA VAL A 213 -10.78 -20.72 -7.59
C VAL A 213 -9.38 -20.81 -6.98
N LEU A 214 -9.19 -21.60 -5.91
CA LEU A 214 -7.87 -21.81 -5.29
C LEU A 214 -6.84 -22.38 -6.27
N THR A 215 -7.25 -23.36 -7.09
CA THR A 215 -6.37 -23.97 -8.10
C THR A 215 -5.92 -22.95 -9.15
N ALA A 216 -6.81 -22.04 -9.57
CA ALA A 216 -6.51 -21.00 -10.53
C ALA A 216 -5.70 -19.83 -9.94
N ILE A 217 -5.80 -19.59 -8.63
CA ILE A 217 -5.07 -18.51 -7.94
C ILE A 217 -3.64 -18.88 -7.59
N ASN A 218 -3.35 -20.16 -7.32
CA ASN A 218 -1.99 -20.60 -6.98
C ASN A 218 -0.94 -20.19 -8.03
N PRO A 219 -1.18 -20.34 -9.36
CA PRO A 219 -0.28 -19.82 -10.39
C PRO A 219 -0.09 -18.29 -10.33
N LEU A 220 -1.16 -17.54 -10.04
CA LEU A 220 -1.09 -16.07 -9.92
C LEU A 220 -0.20 -15.65 -8.75
N CYS A 221 -0.30 -16.33 -7.61
CA CYS A 221 0.59 -16.10 -6.48
C CYS A 221 2.06 -16.42 -6.82
N ALA A 222 2.30 -17.51 -7.56
CA ALA A 222 3.65 -17.86 -8.02
C ALA A 222 4.20 -16.82 -9.01
N ASP A 223 3.36 -16.23 -9.86
CA ASP A 223 3.76 -15.15 -10.76
C ASP A 223 4.19 -13.90 -9.98
N VAL A 224 3.55 -13.57 -8.84
CA VAL A 224 4.01 -12.49 -7.96
C VAL A 224 5.42 -12.77 -7.41
N GLU A 225 5.66 -13.97 -6.87
CA GLU A 225 7.01 -14.34 -6.38
C GLU A 225 8.04 -14.25 -7.51
N LYS A 226 7.71 -14.78 -8.69
CA LYS A 226 8.58 -14.76 -9.87
C LYS A 226 8.96 -13.34 -10.29
N ILE A 227 8.03 -12.39 -10.25
CA ILE A 227 8.33 -10.97 -10.55
C ILE A 227 9.38 -10.44 -9.57
N PHE A 228 9.22 -10.69 -8.27
CA PHE A 228 10.14 -10.17 -7.26
C PHE A 228 11.51 -10.84 -7.32
N ASP A 229 11.57 -12.13 -7.65
CA ASP A 229 12.81 -12.86 -7.86
C ASP A 229 13.54 -12.39 -9.13
N GLU A 230 12.81 -12.20 -10.24
CA GLU A 230 13.34 -11.71 -11.52
C GLU A 230 14.00 -10.33 -11.36
N TRP A 231 13.35 -9.44 -10.62
CA TRP A 231 13.83 -8.07 -10.37
C TRP A 231 14.69 -7.95 -9.10
N LYS A 232 14.89 -9.07 -8.37
CA LYS A 232 15.72 -9.17 -7.16
C LYS A 232 15.35 -8.15 -6.09
N ILE A 233 14.05 -7.95 -5.85
CA ILE A 233 13.54 -6.86 -5.00
C ILE A 233 14.09 -6.94 -3.58
N GLU A 234 14.20 -8.14 -3.02
CA GLU A 234 14.78 -8.33 -1.68
C GLU A 234 16.25 -7.88 -1.63
N ASN A 235 17.06 -8.25 -2.63
CA ASN A 235 18.48 -7.83 -2.70
C ASN A 235 18.62 -6.30 -2.86
N TRP A 236 17.72 -5.69 -3.64
CA TRP A 236 17.69 -4.23 -3.76
C TRP A 236 17.33 -3.58 -2.43
N LEU A 237 16.28 -4.06 -1.77
CA LEU A 237 15.86 -3.56 -0.46
C LEU A 237 16.99 -3.64 0.57
N GLU A 238 17.61 -4.82 0.72
CA GLU A 238 18.74 -5.04 1.65
C GLU A 238 19.96 -4.15 1.37
N SER A 239 20.13 -3.67 0.13
CA SER A 239 21.24 -2.78 -0.23
C SER A 239 21.05 -1.33 0.22
N HIS A 240 19.83 -0.92 0.58
CA HIS A 240 19.52 0.42 1.09
C HIS A 240 19.53 0.44 2.63
N LYS A 241 19.86 1.60 3.20
CA LYS A 241 20.04 1.78 4.65
C LYS A 241 19.61 3.19 5.08
N ASP A 242 19.42 3.37 6.39
CA ASP A 242 19.27 4.65 7.10
C ASP A 242 18.81 5.84 6.24
N GLY A 243 17.49 5.89 6.06
CA GLY A 243 16.71 6.95 5.47
C GLY A 243 16.91 7.15 3.97
N ASP A 244 16.99 6.05 3.26
CA ASP A 244 16.93 6.00 1.81
C ASP A 244 15.47 5.91 1.31
N ILE A 245 15.04 6.92 0.56
CA ILE A 245 13.69 7.00 -0.01
C ILE A 245 13.44 5.87 -1.02
N ASN A 246 14.46 5.46 -1.77
CA ASN A 246 14.33 4.34 -2.70
C ASN A 246 14.17 3.02 -1.95
N GLY A 247 14.85 2.86 -0.81
CA GLY A 247 14.58 1.75 0.11
C GLY A 247 13.11 1.70 0.55
N TRP A 248 12.52 2.85 0.87
CA TRP A 248 11.10 2.93 1.24
C TRP A 248 10.17 2.55 0.09
N VAL A 249 10.41 3.10 -1.11
CA VAL A 249 9.62 2.78 -2.32
C VAL A 249 9.66 1.28 -2.63
N LEU A 250 10.82 0.63 -2.44
CA LEU A 250 10.95 -0.81 -2.62
C LEU A 250 10.23 -1.60 -1.52
N GLY A 251 10.25 -1.11 -0.28
CA GLY A 251 9.49 -1.69 0.82
C GLY A 251 7.98 -1.63 0.58
N ASP A 252 7.46 -0.48 0.17
CA ASP A 252 6.07 -0.28 -0.26
C ASP A 252 5.67 -1.26 -1.38
N LEU A 253 6.51 -1.36 -2.40
CA LEU A 253 6.28 -2.27 -3.53
C LEU A 253 6.27 -3.74 -3.08
N ALA A 254 7.20 -4.14 -2.21
CA ALA A 254 7.28 -5.48 -1.67
C ALA A 254 6.07 -5.82 -0.80
N LEU A 255 5.62 -4.90 0.05
CA LEU A 255 4.38 -5.05 0.82
C LEU A 255 3.17 -5.20 -0.09
N SER A 256 3.06 -4.38 -1.15
CA SER A 256 1.99 -4.49 -2.14
C SER A 256 1.90 -5.90 -2.73
N GLY A 257 3.00 -6.44 -3.27
CA GLY A 257 2.97 -7.78 -3.87
C GLY A 257 2.75 -8.91 -2.85
N TYR A 258 3.48 -8.92 -1.73
CA TYR A 258 3.33 -9.99 -0.74
C TYR A 258 1.96 -9.97 -0.06
N MET A 259 1.39 -8.80 0.21
CA MET A 259 0.02 -8.72 0.71
C MET A 259 -1.00 -9.12 -0.37
N CYS A 260 -0.75 -8.88 -1.66
CA CYS A 260 -1.59 -9.43 -2.71
C CYS A 260 -1.68 -10.96 -2.62
N ILE A 261 -0.56 -11.67 -2.44
CA ILE A 261 -0.56 -13.14 -2.28
C ILE A 261 -1.44 -13.54 -1.09
N LEU A 262 -1.22 -12.95 0.09
CA LEU A 262 -1.96 -13.33 1.30
C LEU A 262 -3.47 -13.07 1.16
N PHE A 263 -3.86 -11.92 0.59
CA PHE A 263 -5.28 -11.58 0.44
C PHE A 263 -5.96 -12.34 -0.70
N MET A 264 -5.25 -12.65 -1.80
CA MET A 264 -5.79 -13.51 -2.85
C MET A 264 -6.09 -14.90 -2.28
N LEU A 265 -5.15 -15.49 -1.55
CA LEU A 265 -5.35 -16.77 -0.86
C LEU A 265 -6.48 -16.69 0.18
N ARG A 266 -6.50 -15.62 0.99
CA ARG A 266 -7.54 -15.40 2.00
C ARG A 266 -8.93 -15.39 1.37
N LYS A 267 -9.13 -14.56 0.33
CA LYS A 267 -10.43 -14.39 -0.33
C LYS A 267 -10.86 -15.63 -1.12
N ALA A 268 -9.91 -16.36 -1.70
CA ALA A 268 -10.18 -17.62 -2.39
C ALA A 268 -10.79 -18.69 -1.47
N SER A 269 -10.47 -18.66 -0.18
CA SER A 269 -10.94 -19.61 0.82
C SER A 269 -12.23 -19.19 1.52
N PHE A 270 -12.90 -18.12 1.07
CA PHE A 270 -14.20 -17.74 1.59
C PHE A 270 -15.34 -18.41 0.82
N PRO A 271 -16.26 -19.11 1.50
CA PRO A 271 -17.48 -19.62 0.86
C PRO A 271 -18.35 -18.46 0.38
N ARG A 272 -18.64 -18.39 -0.92
CA ARG A 272 -19.50 -17.37 -1.57
C ARG A 272 -20.91 -17.22 -0.96
N GLY A 273 -21.36 -18.17 -0.14
CA GLY A 273 -22.70 -18.18 0.49
C GLY A 273 -22.86 -17.30 1.74
N ASN A 274 -21.78 -16.83 2.38
CA ASN A 274 -21.87 -15.98 3.57
C ASN A 274 -21.72 -14.49 3.19
N ALA A 275 -22.74 -13.95 2.51
CA ALA A 275 -22.76 -12.57 2.01
C ALA A 275 -22.67 -11.44 3.08
N HIS A 276 -22.47 -11.77 4.36
CA HIS A 276 -22.48 -10.79 5.46
C HIS A 276 -21.39 -10.97 6.52
N GLN A 277 -20.49 -11.96 6.40
CA GLN A 277 -19.33 -11.99 7.27
C GLN A 277 -18.26 -11.08 6.66
N SER A 278 -18.30 -9.82 7.09
CA SER A 278 -17.30 -8.82 6.78
C SER A 278 -15.90 -9.44 6.89
N LEU A 279 -15.11 -9.37 5.82
CA LEU A 279 -13.68 -9.70 5.81
C LEU A 279 -12.86 -8.89 6.84
N LEU A 280 -13.48 -7.88 7.47
CA LEU A 280 -12.99 -7.17 8.64
C LEU A 280 -13.06 -8.02 9.93
N SER A 281 -13.68 -9.20 9.91
CA SER A 281 -13.57 -10.17 11.00
C SER A 281 -12.15 -10.71 11.04
N ASP A 282 -11.43 -10.42 12.13
CA ASP A 282 -10.04 -10.82 12.43
C ASP A 282 -9.87 -12.35 12.61
N ASN A 283 -10.70 -13.17 11.99
CA ASN A 283 -10.53 -14.61 12.00
C ASN A 283 -9.36 -15.00 11.10
N ASP A 284 -8.20 -15.23 11.73
CA ASP A 284 -6.96 -15.73 11.12
C ASP A 284 -7.09 -17.14 10.51
N GLY A 285 -8.19 -17.85 10.81
CA GLY A 285 -8.44 -19.21 10.32
C GLY A 285 -8.75 -19.33 8.83
N VAL A 286 -8.63 -18.26 8.04
CA VAL A 286 -9.11 -18.23 6.64
C VAL A 286 -8.01 -18.29 5.60
N ILE A 287 -6.75 -18.00 5.94
CA ILE A 287 -5.65 -18.18 4.98
C ILE A 287 -5.20 -19.65 5.01
N PRO A 288 -5.21 -20.37 3.88
CA PRO A 288 -4.69 -21.73 3.81
C PRO A 288 -3.25 -21.78 4.32
N ARG A 289 -2.95 -22.70 5.24
CA ARG A 289 -1.60 -22.92 5.77
C ARG A 289 -0.76 -23.74 4.80
N THR A 290 -0.44 -23.15 3.67
CA THR A 290 0.50 -23.70 2.69
C THR A 290 1.90 -23.16 2.95
N ASP A 291 2.92 -23.87 2.45
CA ASP A 291 4.31 -23.38 2.53
C ASP A 291 4.44 -21.97 1.91
N LEU A 292 3.71 -21.70 0.83
CA LEU A 292 3.64 -20.39 0.19
C LEU A 292 3.13 -19.29 1.14
N SER A 293 2.01 -19.50 1.85
CA SER A 293 1.43 -18.45 2.71
C SER A 293 2.29 -18.17 3.94
N VAL A 294 2.91 -19.21 4.52
CA VAL A 294 3.84 -19.07 5.65
C VAL A 294 5.12 -18.36 5.20
N ARG A 295 5.72 -18.78 4.08
CA ARG A 295 6.91 -18.12 3.51
C ARG A 295 6.65 -16.66 3.15
N THR A 296 5.49 -16.37 2.55
CA THR A 296 5.07 -15.00 2.23
C THR A 296 4.91 -14.17 3.50
N SER A 297 4.32 -14.73 4.55
CA SER A 297 4.20 -14.04 5.84
C SER A 297 5.56 -13.70 6.44
N ARG A 298 6.53 -14.62 6.40
CA ARG A 298 7.92 -14.35 6.82
C ARG A 298 8.52 -13.19 6.01
N ARG A 299 8.32 -13.16 4.69
CA ARG A 299 8.82 -12.08 3.82
C ARG A 299 8.19 -10.73 4.18
N VAL A 300 6.88 -10.68 4.41
CA VAL A 300 6.20 -9.46 4.89
C VAL A 300 6.83 -8.95 6.17
N LEU A 301 7.01 -9.80 7.19
CA LEU A 301 7.59 -9.38 8.47
C LEU A 301 9.05 -8.92 8.33
N LYS A 302 9.84 -9.55 7.45
CA LYS A 302 11.21 -9.09 7.13
C LYS A 302 11.20 -7.71 6.48
N VAL A 303 10.27 -7.45 5.56
CA VAL A 303 10.10 -6.12 4.92
C VAL A 303 9.71 -5.08 5.96
N ILE A 304 8.75 -5.37 6.84
CA ILE A 304 8.34 -4.47 7.94
C ILE A 304 9.53 -4.14 8.83
N HIS A 305 10.27 -5.17 9.28
CA HIS A 305 11.44 -4.98 10.11
C HIS A 305 12.49 -4.13 9.38
N HIS A 306 12.76 -4.39 8.10
CA HIS A 306 13.70 -3.58 7.32
C HIS A 306 13.25 -2.12 7.22
N MET A 307 11.98 -1.88 6.91
CA MET A 307 11.42 -0.52 6.78
C MET A 307 11.51 0.26 8.10
N ILE A 308 11.08 -0.32 9.22
CA ILE A 308 11.03 0.39 10.51
C ILE A 308 12.43 0.46 11.15
N HIS A 309 13.17 -0.65 11.19
CA HIS A 309 14.42 -0.74 11.95
C HIS A 309 15.65 -0.30 11.14
N ILE A 310 15.73 -0.68 9.86
CA ILE A 310 16.94 -0.47 9.03
C ILE A 310 16.86 0.84 8.26
N LEU A 311 15.72 1.14 7.64
CA LEU A 311 15.53 2.40 6.92
C LEU A 311 15.23 3.53 7.90
N LYS A 312 14.53 3.27 9.03
CA LYS A 312 14.10 4.30 10.00
C LYS A 312 13.38 5.47 9.35
N LEU A 313 12.71 5.19 8.24
CA LEU A 313 11.88 6.11 7.49
C LEU A 313 10.62 5.38 7.06
N PRO A 314 9.50 6.10 7.03
CA PRO A 314 9.16 7.27 7.84
C PRO A 314 9.00 6.82 9.30
N GLY A 315 8.76 7.76 10.22
CA GLY A 315 8.62 7.45 11.64
C GLY A 315 7.28 6.77 11.99
N PRO A 316 6.53 7.29 12.97
CA PRO A 316 5.20 6.78 13.34
C PRO A 316 4.22 6.62 12.17
N GLU A 317 4.36 7.43 11.13
CA GLU A 317 3.51 7.41 9.95
C GLU A 317 3.70 6.14 9.11
N ALA A 318 4.80 5.40 9.26
CA ALA A 318 4.98 4.09 8.63
C ALA A 318 3.87 3.12 9.05
N MET A 319 3.35 3.29 10.26
CA MET A 319 2.33 2.41 10.84
C MET A 319 1.00 2.50 10.10
N SER A 320 0.63 3.67 9.58
CA SER A 320 -0.62 3.83 8.82
C SER A 320 -0.54 3.07 7.50
N LEU A 321 0.60 3.11 6.83
CA LEU A 321 0.83 2.33 5.63
C LEU A 321 0.89 0.82 5.95
N ILE A 322 1.75 0.41 6.88
CA ILE A 322 2.03 -1.00 7.16
C ILE A 322 0.81 -1.71 7.80
N LEU A 323 0.27 -1.15 8.88
CA LEU A 323 -0.78 -1.80 9.66
C LEU A 323 -2.18 -1.37 9.21
N GLY A 324 -2.32 -0.16 8.69
CA GLY A 324 -3.59 0.37 8.22
C GLY A 324 -3.89 -0.03 6.78
N ASN A 325 -3.11 0.49 5.82
CA ASN A 325 -3.33 0.28 4.39
C ASN A 325 -3.09 -1.18 3.97
N TYR A 326 -1.91 -1.72 4.31
CA TYR A 326 -1.52 -3.08 3.94
C TYR A 326 -2.08 -4.14 4.89
N ARG A 327 -2.54 -3.76 6.09
CA ARG A 327 -3.03 -4.69 7.12
C ARG A 327 -2.03 -5.81 7.42
N ALA A 328 -0.75 -5.45 7.47
CA ALA A 328 0.33 -6.43 7.56
C ALA A 328 0.34 -7.20 8.90
N TYR A 329 -0.46 -6.79 9.88
CA TYR A 329 -0.75 -7.58 11.08
C TYR A 329 -1.34 -8.96 10.76
N ILE A 330 -2.00 -9.15 9.61
CA ILE A 330 -2.48 -10.46 9.15
C ILE A 330 -1.32 -11.42 8.90
N ALA A 331 -0.21 -10.96 8.32
CA ALA A 331 0.97 -11.80 8.13
C ALA A 331 1.58 -12.23 9.47
N HIS A 332 1.60 -11.30 10.44
CA HIS A 332 2.06 -11.59 11.81
C HIS A 332 1.17 -12.65 12.47
N ALA A 333 -0.15 -12.46 12.41
CA ALA A 333 -1.12 -13.37 13.01
C ALA A 333 -1.13 -14.74 12.32
N HIS A 334 -0.99 -14.80 11.00
CA HIS A 334 -0.86 -16.05 10.25
C HIS A 334 0.38 -16.86 10.66
N LEU A 335 1.55 -16.20 10.78
CA LEU A 335 2.77 -16.86 11.21
C LEU A 335 2.69 -17.33 12.67
N ALA A 336 2.15 -16.49 13.55
CA ALA A 336 1.87 -16.84 14.95
C ALA A 336 0.92 -18.04 15.07
N SER A 337 -0.15 -18.06 14.27
CA SER A 337 -1.08 -19.19 14.18
C SER A 337 -0.36 -20.46 13.73
N GLY A 338 0.53 -20.37 12.74
CA GLY A 338 1.36 -21.49 12.29
C GLY A 338 2.17 -22.13 13.43
N LEU A 339 2.87 -21.31 14.22
CA LEU A 339 3.66 -21.77 15.38
C LEU A 339 2.83 -22.39 16.49
N ILE A 340 1.58 -21.95 16.68
CA ILE A 340 0.67 -22.56 17.64
C ILE A 340 0.24 -23.97 17.20
N HIS A 341 0.17 -24.24 15.89
CA HIS A 341 -0.27 -25.52 15.34
C HIS A 341 0.89 -26.50 15.13
N ASP A 342 2.09 -26.00 14.82
CA ASP A 342 3.30 -26.81 14.67
C ASP A 342 4.48 -26.18 15.44
N PRO A 343 4.50 -26.31 16.77
CA PRO A 343 5.52 -25.69 17.62
C PRO A 343 6.89 -26.37 17.55
N ILE A 344 6.98 -27.57 16.95
CA ILE A 344 8.23 -28.35 16.84
C ILE A 344 8.84 -28.19 15.42
N ALA A 345 8.24 -27.35 14.57
CA ALA A 345 8.80 -27.04 13.26
C ALA A 345 10.26 -26.59 13.39
N SER A 346 11.12 -27.05 12.47
CA SER A 346 12.56 -26.69 12.47
C SER A 346 12.81 -25.19 12.33
N THR A 347 11.81 -24.43 11.88
CA THR A 347 11.84 -22.97 11.71
C THR A 347 11.22 -22.20 12.88
N ALA A 348 10.75 -22.89 13.92
CA ALA A 348 10.00 -22.28 15.02
C ALA A 348 10.79 -21.18 15.74
N ASP A 349 12.07 -21.41 16.00
CA ASP A 349 12.95 -20.42 16.65
C ASP A 349 13.16 -19.17 15.78
N GLU A 350 13.32 -19.35 14.47
CA GLU A 350 13.52 -18.24 13.53
C GLU A 350 12.25 -17.39 13.41
N ASP A 351 11.09 -18.05 13.34
CA ASP A 351 9.79 -17.38 13.26
C ASP A 351 9.44 -16.66 14.57
N LEU A 352 9.73 -17.26 15.73
CA LEU A 352 9.58 -16.60 17.03
C LEU A 352 10.44 -15.33 17.13
N ARG A 353 11.68 -15.37 16.64
CA ARG A 353 12.56 -14.18 16.58
C ARG A 353 11.98 -13.13 15.64
N LEU A 354 11.46 -13.53 14.49
CA LEU A 354 10.90 -12.60 13.52
C LEU A 354 9.65 -11.88 14.06
N LEU A 355 8.75 -12.62 14.72
CA LEU A 355 7.60 -12.04 15.42
C LEU A 355 8.04 -11.05 16.50
N GLN A 356 9.07 -11.39 17.27
CA GLN A 356 9.61 -10.50 18.31
C GLN A 356 10.24 -9.24 17.70
N ASN A 357 11.03 -9.37 16.64
CA ASN A 357 11.65 -8.23 15.96
C ASN A 357 10.62 -7.20 15.48
N VAL A 358 9.48 -7.65 14.95
CA VAL A 358 8.39 -6.76 14.53
C VAL A 358 7.69 -6.13 15.73
N ALA A 359 7.45 -6.88 16.80
CA ALA A 359 6.88 -6.32 18.04
C ALA A 359 7.79 -5.25 18.66
N ASP A 360 9.11 -5.45 18.65
CA ASP A 360 10.09 -4.48 19.14
C ASP A 360 10.11 -3.20 18.28
N CYS A 361 9.96 -3.34 16.96
CA CYS A 361 9.79 -2.21 16.05
C CYS A 361 8.54 -1.37 16.41
N ILE A 362 7.41 -2.04 16.64
CA ILE A 362 6.16 -1.40 17.02
C ILE A 362 6.25 -0.76 18.41
N ASP A 363 6.93 -1.40 19.37
CA ASP A 363 7.21 -0.81 20.69
C ASP A 363 8.04 0.47 20.58
N GLY A 364 9.06 0.48 19.72
CA GLY A 364 9.85 1.68 19.42
C GLY A 364 8.98 2.84 18.96
N LEU A 365 8.12 2.61 17.96
CA LEU A 365 7.22 3.64 17.42
C LEU A 365 6.12 4.06 18.41
N ALA A 366 5.60 3.13 19.22
CA ALA A 366 4.57 3.44 20.23
C ALA A 366 5.09 4.30 21.38
N LYS A 367 6.41 4.34 21.62
CA LYS A 367 7.03 5.29 22.56
C LYS A 367 7.05 6.72 22.01
N GLU A 368 7.01 6.88 20.69
CA GLU A 368 6.98 8.19 20.02
C GLU A 368 5.56 8.73 19.87
N VAL A 369 4.57 7.85 19.67
CA VAL A 369 3.16 8.19 19.44
C VAL A 369 2.26 7.33 20.32
N ASN A 370 1.63 7.97 21.31
CA ASN A 370 0.82 7.30 22.33
C ASN A 370 -0.38 6.55 21.75
N GLU A 371 -0.92 6.99 20.61
CA GLU A 371 -2.04 6.35 19.93
C GLU A 371 -1.73 4.89 19.51
N PHE A 372 -0.46 4.49 19.44
CA PHE A 372 -0.06 3.13 19.06
C PHE A 372 0.11 2.15 20.22
N PHE A 373 -0.05 2.60 21.48
CA PHE A 373 0.02 1.69 22.64
C PHE A 373 -0.93 0.48 22.58
N PRO A 374 -2.18 0.59 22.09
CA PRO A 374 -3.05 -0.58 21.93
C PRO A 374 -2.48 -1.62 20.97
N LEU A 375 -1.90 -1.18 19.85
CA LEU A 375 -1.27 -2.07 18.86
C LEU A 375 -0.06 -2.78 19.44
N LYS A 376 0.82 -2.04 20.13
CA LYS A 376 1.94 -2.61 20.88
C LYS A 376 1.47 -3.77 21.79
N ARG A 377 0.46 -3.50 22.64
CA ARG A 377 -0.07 -4.52 23.57
C ARG A 377 -0.60 -5.76 22.86
N ALA A 378 -1.24 -5.59 21.70
CA ALA A 378 -1.76 -6.71 20.93
C ALA A 378 -0.63 -7.62 20.41
N PHE A 379 0.43 -7.04 19.84
CA PHE A 379 1.60 -7.79 19.35
C PHE A 379 2.34 -8.48 20.50
N GLU A 380 2.56 -7.79 21.62
CA GLU A 380 3.17 -8.38 22.83
C GLU A 380 2.34 -9.55 23.37
N PHE A 381 1.02 -9.42 23.41
CA PHE A 381 0.11 -10.46 23.87
C PHE A 381 0.21 -11.71 22.99
N VAL A 382 0.09 -11.55 21.67
CA VAL A 382 0.19 -12.66 20.70
C VAL A 382 1.54 -13.37 20.84
N ASN A 383 2.65 -12.63 20.85
CA ASN A 383 3.98 -13.22 20.95
C ASN A 383 4.21 -13.96 22.28
N THR A 384 3.67 -13.42 23.37
CA THR A 384 3.75 -14.08 24.67
C THR A 384 2.99 -15.41 24.68
N GLU A 385 1.81 -15.44 24.07
CA GLU A 385 1.00 -16.67 24.01
C GLU A 385 1.64 -17.74 23.12
N VAL A 386 2.13 -17.35 21.94
CA VAL A 386 2.86 -18.27 21.04
C VAL A 386 4.09 -18.85 21.75
N ARG A 387 4.90 -18.01 22.41
CA ARG A 387 6.11 -18.45 23.12
C ARG A 387 5.81 -19.46 24.22
N LYS A 388 4.77 -19.22 25.04
CA LYS A 388 4.37 -20.16 26.09
C LYS A 388 4.01 -21.52 25.51
N ARG A 389 3.34 -21.54 24.36
CA ARG A 389 2.87 -22.77 23.72
C ARG A 389 4.01 -23.58 23.12
N VAL A 390 4.93 -22.90 22.41
CA VAL A 390 6.14 -23.53 21.87
C VAL A 390 6.99 -24.11 23.01
N GLN A 391 7.31 -23.32 24.04
CA GLN A 391 8.12 -23.77 25.18
C GLN A 391 7.45 -24.89 25.99
N GLY A 392 6.11 -24.84 26.13
CA GLY A 392 5.34 -25.86 26.83
C GLY A 392 5.43 -27.23 26.15
N GLU A 393 5.37 -27.27 24.82
CA GLU A 393 5.47 -28.52 24.07
C GLU A 393 6.91 -29.05 23.95
N THR A 394 7.91 -28.17 23.78
CA THR A 394 9.32 -28.58 23.79
C THR A 394 9.71 -29.27 25.11
N ASN A 395 9.28 -28.71 26.24
CA ASN A 395 9.55 -29.29 27.56
C ASN A 395 8.86 -30.66 27.78
N MET A 396 7.70 -30.90 27.15
CA MET A 396 7.05 -32.22 27.24
C MET A 396 7.77 -33.27 26.40
N VAL A 397 8.31 -32.91 25.23
CA VAL A 397 9.08 -33.83 24.39
C VAL A 397 10.41 -34.20 25.07
N GLU A 398 11.09 -33.24 25.70
CA GLU A 398 12.33 -33.49 26.44
C GLU A 398 12.14 -34.34 27.72
N GLN A 399 10.92 -34.43 28.26
CA GLN A 399 10.59 -35.32 29.39
C GLN A 399 10.25 -36.75 28.96
N ILE A 400 10.02 -36.99 27.67
CA ILE A 400 9.64 -38.30 27.11
C ILE A 400 10.86 -39.03 26.52
N ILE A 401 11.94 -38.31 26.23
CA ILE A 401 13.25 -38.83 25.80
C ILE A 401 14.14 -39.06 27.03
#